data_AF-A0A5B8LTJ4-F1
#
_entry.id   AF-A0A5B8LTJ4-F1
#
_cell.length_a   1.000
_cell.length_b   1.000
_cell.length_c   1.000
_cell.angle_alpha   90.00
_cell.angle_beta   90.00
_cell.angle_gamma   90.00
#
_symmetry.space_group_name_H-M   'P 1'
#
loop_
_entity.id
_entity.type
_entity.pdbx_description
1 polymer ?
#
loop_
_entity_poly.entity_id
_entity_poly.type
_entity_poly.pdbx_seq_one_letter_code
_entity_poly.pdbx_strand_id
1 'polypeptide(L)'
;MQLGLPIGWAIQQPVSLRTAAGVDTGGVFTIFEPLRADRGETMVALNPRQWDAMLGPCEDIPAGRLCRSAAMTAGDLQAYRILRATLELGEVEPVGQADLAGNLVTRIHGVALPAPDGLGLLDLIAPQLAAE
;
A
#
# COMPACT_ATOMS: atom_id res chain seq x y z
N MET A 1 -10.86 0.75 5.04
CA MET A 1 -9.65 0.58 4.21
C MET A 1 -8.86 1.87 4.19
N GLN A 2 -7.62 1.86 4.68
CA GLN A 2 -6.71 3.00 4.61
C GLN A 2 -5.61 2.66 3.59
N LEU A 3 -5.63 3.36 2.45
CA LEU A 3 -4.70 3.12 1.35
C LEU A 3 -3.44 3.98 1.54
N GLY A 4 -2.27 3.36 1.51
CA GLY A 4 -1.01 4.09 1.47
C GLY A 4 -0.61 4.36 0.02
N LEU A 5 -0.92 5.55 -0.48
CA LEU A 5 -0.52 5.98 -1.82
C LEU A 5 0.95 6.42 -1.80
N PRO A 6 1.86 5.78 -2.57
CA PRO A 6 3.26 6.16 -2.61
C PRO A 6 3.45 7.60 -3.10
N ILE A 7 4.51 8.28 -2.62
CA ILE A 7 4.83 9.64 -3.06
C ILE A 7 5.05 9.65 -4.58
N GLY A 8 4.46 10.63 -5.26
CA GLY A 8 4.57 10.76 -6.71
C GLY A 8 3.67 9.78 -7.48
N TRP A 9 2.73 9.12 -6.82
CA TRP A 9 1.70 8.30 -7.45
C TRP A 9 0.32 8.95 -7.31
N ALA A 10 -0.53 8.69 -8.28
CA ALA A 10 -1.94 9.05 -8.29
C ALA A 10 -2.81 7.80 -8.30
N ILE A 11 -4.05 7.98 -7.87
CA ILE A 11 -5.12 7.00 -7.96
C ILE A 11 -6.22 7.58 -8.86
N GLN A 12 -6.66 6.81 -9.85
CA GLN A 12 -7.85 7.15 -10.63
C GLN A 12 -9.11 6.90 -9.80
N GLN A 13 -10.20 7.63 -10.10
CA GLN A 13 -11.44 7.52 -9.35
C GLN A 13 -11.88 6.04 -9.21
N PRO A 14 -11.92 5.49 -7.98
CA PRO A 14 -12.31 4.11 -7.79
C PRO A 14 -13.78 3.90 -8.15
N VAL A 15 -14.09 2.79 -8.82
CA VAL A 15 -15.44 2.46 -9.26
C VAL A 15 -15.86 1.10 -8.71
N SER A 16 -17.01 1.07 -8.04
CA SER A 16 -17.72 -0.17 -7.69
C SER A 16 -18.77 -0.48 -8.75
N LEU A 17 -18.87 -1.74 -9.15
CA LEU A 17 -19.76 -2.14 -10.22
C LEU A 17 -20.95 -2.92 -9.66
N ARG A 18 -22.13 -2.53 -10.14
CA ARG A 18 -23.40 -3.18 -9.86
C ARG A 18 -23.98 -3.67 -11.16
N THR A 19 -24.40 -4.93 -11.20
CA THR A 19 -25.11 -5.51 -12.34
C THR A 19 -26.47 -4.82 -12.52
N ALA A 20 -27.06 -4.92 -13.72
CA ALA A 20 -28.40 -4.40 -13.98
C ALA A 20 -29.48 -5.02 -13.08
N ALA A 21 -29.23 -6.23 -12.55
CA ALA A 21 -30.08 -6.90 -11.58
C ALA A 21 -29.88 -6.41 -10.12
N GLY A 22 -29.03 -5.40 -9.90
CA GLY A 22 -28.76 -4.85 -8.58
C GLY A 22 -27.72 -5.61 -7.76
N VAL A 23 -27.15 -6.69 -8.30
CA VAL A 23 -26.11 -7.49 -7.61
C VAL A 23 -24.77 -6.75 -7.71
N ASP A 24 -24.15 -6.48 -6.57
CA ASP A 24 -22.78 -5.94 -6.52
C ASP A 24 -21.77 -7.02 -6.94
N THR A 25 -20.85 -6.69 -7.84
CA THR A 25 -19.83 -7.64 -8.31
C THR A 25 -18.61 -7.73 -7.37
N GLY A 26 -18.76 -7.23 -6.14
CA GLY A 26 -17.86 -7.43 -5.01
C GLY A 26 -16.58 -6.58 -4.96
N GLY A 27 -16.00 -6.19 -6.11
CA GLY A 27 -14.70 -5.52 -6.14
C GLY A 27 -14.74 -4.03 -6.51
N VAL A 28 -13.83 -3.25 -5.91
CA VAL A 28 -13.48 -1.90 -6.39
C VAL A 28 -12.46 -2.03 -7.53
N PHE A 29 -12.73 -1.36 -8.65
CA PHE A 29 -11.78 -1.19 -9.75
C PHE A 29 -11.10 0.18 -9.64
N THR A 30 -9.77 0.21 -9.77
CA THR A 30 -9.01 1.47 -9.87
C THR A 30 -7.65 1.23 -10.51
N ILE A 31 -7.00 2.32 -10.93
CA ILE A 31 -5.66 2.34 -11.50
C ILE A 31 -4.80 3.30 -10.67
N PHE A 32 -3.57 2.88 -10.39
CA PHE A 32 -2.51 3.68 -9.82
C PHE A 32 -1.45 3.95 -10.88
N GLU A 33 -1.03 5.20 -10.99
CA GLU A 33 -0.07 5.65 -12.00
C GLU A 33 0.93 6.64 -11.39
N PRO A 34 2.19 6.65 -11.85
CA PRO A 34 3.16 7.64 -11.40
C PRO A 34 2.88 9.00 -12.06
N LEU A 35 3.12 10.09 -11.33
CA LEU A 35 2.84 11.47 -11.76
C LEU A 35 3.93 12.09 -12.66
N ARG A 36 4.98 11.34 -12.98
CA ARG A 36 6.09 11.78 -13.85
C ARG A 36 5.69 11.85 -15.33
N ALA A 37 6.47 12.54 -16.16
CA ALA A 37 6.09 12.83 -17.56
C ALA A 37 6.12 11.59 -18.48
N ASP A 38 6.88 10.55 -18.14
CA ASP A 38 7.05 9.32 -18.91
C ASP A 38 6.06 8.22 -18.51
N ARG A 39 4.80 8.58 -18.20
CA ARG A 39 3.75 7.67 -17.69
C ARG A 39 3.44 6.47 -18.58
N GLY A 40 3.89 6.49 -19.84
CA GLY A 40 3.31 5.74 -20.96
C GLY A 40 3.18 4.23 -20.76
N GLU A 41 3.89 3.63 -19.81
CA GLU A 41 3.90 2.17 -19.66
C GLU A 41 3.77 1.68 -18.22
N THR A 42 3.87 2.54 -17.21
CA THR A 42 3.88 2.11 -15.80
C THR A 42 2.53 2.34 -15.14
N MET A 43 1.85 1.27 -14.76
CA MET A 43 0.64 1.32 -13.96
C MET A 43 0.50 0.10 -13.06
N VAL A 44 -0.30 0.26 -12.02
CA VAL A 44 -0.82 -0.84 -11.19
C VAL A 44 -2.33 -0.77 -11.26
N ALA A 45 -3.00 -1.88 -11.56
CA ALA A 45 -4.46 -1.94 -11.64
C ALA A 45 -5.01 -2.90 -10.60
N LEU A 46 -6.03 -2.45 -9.85
CA LEU A 46 -6.79 -3.29 -8.94
C LEU A 46 -8.09 -3.73 -9.62
N ASN A 47 -8.34 -5.03 -9.62
CA ASN A 47 -9.48 -5.70 -10.23
C ASN A 47 -9.75 -5.29 -11.69
N PRO A 48 -8.72 -5.25 -12.57
CA PRO A 48 -8.94 -4.84 -13.95
C PRO A 48 -9.91 -5.79 -14.67
N ARG A 49 -10.86 -5.20 -15.39
CA ARG A 49 -11.78 -5.97 -16.26
C ARG A 49 -11.06 -6.62 -17.42
N GLN A 50 -10.09 -5.91 -17.97
CA GLN A 50 -9.26 -6.35 -19.07
C GLN A 50 -7.81 -6.09 -18.69
N TRP A 51 -7.01 -7.15 -18.70
CA TRP A 51 -5.57 -7.07 -18.50
C TRP A 51 -4.93 -8.07 -19.45
N ASP A 52 -4.19 -7.55 -20.42
CA ASP A 52 -3.43 -8.40 -21.32
C ASP A 52 -2.21 -8.95 -20.57
N ALA A 53 -1.97 -10.26 -20.67
CA ALA A 53 -0.85 -10.91 -20.00
C ALA A 53 0.52 -10.34 -20.44
N MET A 54 0.59 -9.75 -21.64
CA MET A 54 1.77 -9.06 -22.16
C MET A 54 2.04 -7.73 -21.45
N LEU A 55 1.03 -7.09 -20.85
CA LEU A 55 1.23 -5.86 -20.07
C LEU A 55 2.02 -6.12 -18.80
N GLY A 56 1.85 -7.29 -18.19
CA GLY A 56 2.61 -7.72 -17.03
C GLY A 56 1.85 -8.64 -16.09
N PRO A 57 2.50 -9.04 -14.98
CA PRO A 57 1.95 -10.05 -14.08
C PRO A 57 0.81 -9.52 -13.21
N CYS A 58 -0.05 -10.44 -12.81
CA CYS A 58 -1.06 -10.23 -11.78
C CYS A 58 -0.81 -11.13 -10.57
N GLU A 59 -1.15 -10.64 -9.39
CA GLU A 59 -1.14 -11.38 -8.13
C GLU A 59 -2.53 -11.28 -7.50
N ASP A 60 -3.01 -12.39 -6.95
CA ASP A 60 -4.27 -12.41 -6.19
C ASP A 60 -3.96 -12.01 -4.72
N ILE A 61 -4.70 -11.04 -4.22
CA ILE A 61 -4.62 -10.46 -2.86
C ILE A 61 -6.02 -10.46 -2.21
N PRO A 62 -6.17 -10.23 -0.90
CA PRO A 62 -7.50 -10.18 -0.26
C PRO A 62 -8.46 -9.19 -0.90
N ALA A 63 -7.97 -8.04 -1.37
CA ALA A 63 -8.76 -7.03 -2.09
C ALA A 63 -9.14 -7.42 -3.53
N GLY A 64 -8.76 -8.61 -4.00
CA GLY A 64 -9.02 -9.13 -5.35
C GLY A 64 -7.73 -9.33 -6.16
N ARG A 65 -7.73 -8.95 -7.44
CA ARG A 65 -6.56 -9.14 -8.33
C ARG A 65 -5.79 -7.85 -8.54
N LEU A 66 -4.50 -7.85 -8.23
CA LEU A 66 -3.61 -6.71 -8.42
C LEU A 66 -2.63 -6.99 -9.56
N CYS A 67 -2.71 -6.21 -10.63
CA CYS A 67 -1.84 -6.34 -11.80
C CYS A 67 -0.88 -5.16 -11.90
N ARG A 68 0.31 -5.39 -12.45
CA ARG A 68 1.32 -4.34 -12.66
C ARG A 68 1.96 -4.47 -14.03
N SER A 69 2.45 -3.36 -14.56
CA SER A 69 3.28 -3.37 -15.76
C SER A 69 4.51 -4.26 -15.61
N ALA A 70 4.91 -4.93 -16.70
CA ALA A 70 6.05 -5.84 -16.75
C ALA A 70 7.36 -5.09 -16.54
N ALA A 71 7.54 -4.01 -17.30
CA ALA A 71 8.67 -3.10 -17.21
C ALA A 71 8.41 -2.07 -16.11
N MET A 72 9.02 -2.29 -14.95
CA MET A 72 8.99 -1.36 -13.82
C MET A 72 10.39 -1.09 -13.33
N THR A 73 10.68 0.16 -13.00
CA THR A 73 11.94 0.51 -12.33
C THR A 73 11.94 -0.04 -10.90
N ALA A 74 13.11 -0.07 -10.25
CA ALA A 74 13.19 -0.47 -8.85
C ALA A 74 12.29 0.40 -7.93
N GLY A 75 12.17 1.70 -8.24
CA GLY A 75 11.28 2.61 -7.54
C GLY A 75 9.80 2.28 -7.74
N ASP A 76 9.39 1.94 -8.96
CA ASP A 76 7.99 1.57 -9.24
C ASP A 76 7.63 0.21 -8.61
N LEU A 77 8.57 -0.75 -8.59
CA LEU A 77 8.39 -2.01 -7.87
C LEU A 77 8.24 -1.80 -6.37
N GLN A 78 8.92 -0.80 -5.81
CA GLN A 78 8.74 -0.44 -4.41
C GLN A 78 7.36 0.17 -4.16
N ALA A 79 6.90 1.06 -5.04
CA ALA A 79 5.55 1.60 -4.97
C ALA A 79 4.48 0.50 -5.07
N TYR A 80 4.64 -0.46 -5.98
CA TYR A 80 3.79 -1.64 -6.08
C TYR A 80 3.73 -2.44 -4.77
N ARG A 81 4.87 -2.67 -4.11
CA ARG A 81 4.92 -3.38 -2.81
C ARG A 81 4.16 -2.64 -1.71
N ILE A 82 4.24 -1.31 -1.66
CA ILE A 82 3.49 -0.48 -0.70
C ILE A 82 1.99 -0.59 -0.97
N LEU A 83 1.57 -0.47 -2.25
CA LEU A 83 0.17 -0.61 -2.65
C LEU A 83 -0.36 -2.00 -2.27
N ARG A 84 0.39 -3.07 -2.57
CA ARG A 84 0.02 -4.44 -2.23
C ARG A 84 -0.19 -4.61 -0.73
N ALA A 85 0.80 -4.22 0.08
CA ALA A 85 0.75 -4.36 1.53
C ALA A 85 -0.43 -3.59 2.15
N THR A 86 -0.73 -2.39 1.64
CA THR A 86 -1.84 -1.57 2.19
C THR A 86 -3.22 -2.06 1.76
N LEU A 87 -3.32 -2.67 0.57
CA LEU A 87 -4.54 -3.34 0.12
C LEU A 87 -4.76 -4.69 0.82
N GLU A 88 -3.69 -5.41 1.19
CA GLU A 88 -3.76 -6.62 2.03
C GLU A 88 -4.27 -6.31 3.45
N LEU A 89 -3.90 -5.16 4.01
CA LEU A 89 -4.38 -4.70 5.32
C LEU A 89 -5.82 -4.17 5.28
N GLY A 90 -6.50 -4.17 4.13
CA GLY A 90 -7.84 -3.62 3.97
C GLY A 90 -8.94 -4.30 4.80
N GLU A 91 -8.69 -5.53 5.28
CA GLU A 91 -9.59 -6.32 6.14
C GLU A 91 -9.30 -6.14 7.64
N VAL A 92 -8.84 -4.97 8.10
CA VAL A 92 -8.89 -4.71 9.56
C VAL A 92 -10.36 -4.51 9.92
N GLU A 93 -11.00 -5.52 10.51
CA GLU A 93 -12.22 -5.30 11.29
C GLU A 93 -11.97 -4.10 12.22
N PRO A 94 -12.89 -3.14 12.31
CA PRO A 94 -12.67 -1.94 13.10
C PRO A 94 -12.30 -2.35 14.52
N VAL A 95 -11.04 -2.16 14.91
CA VAL A 95 -10.60 -2.40 16.28
C VAL A 95 -11.40 -1.45 17.15
N GLY A 96 -12.32 -1.99 17.93
CA GLY A 96 -13.12 -1.20 18.85
C GLY A 96 -12.20 -0.38 19.74
N GLN A 97 -12.56 0.88 20.02
CA GLN A 97 -11.76 1.78 20.85
C GLN A 97 -11.42 1.18 22.24
N ALA A 98 -12.23 0.23 22.71
CA ALA A 98 -11.97 -0.58 23.90
C ALA A 98 -10.77 -1.54 23.78
N ASP A 99 -10.51 -2.10 22.59
CA ASP A 99 -9.38 -3.01 22.33
C ASP A 99 -8.05 -2.26 22.15
N LEU A 100 -8.10 -1.03 21.64
CA LEU A 100 -6.92 -0.17 21.50
C LEU A 100 -6.39 0.30 22.87
N ALA A 101 -7.28 0.62 23.81
CA ALA A 101 -6.89 1.10 25.14
C ALA A 101 -6.21 0.01 26.00
N GLY A 102 -6.58 -1.27 25.81
CA GLY A 102 -6.05 -2.37 26.62
C GLY A 102 -4.81 -3.07 26.04
N ASN A 103 -4.55 -2.94 24.73
CA ASN A 103 -3.69 -3.89 24.03
C ASN A 103 -2.55 -3.28 23.19
N LEU A 104 -2.43 -1.94 23.13
CA LEU A 104 -1.38 -1.29 22.34
C LEU A 104 0.03 -1.60 22.87
N VAL A 105 0.19 -1.68 24.20
CA VAL A 105 1.48 -2.02 24.85
C VAL A 105 1.86 -3.49 24.61
N THR A 106 0.88 -4.39 24.51
CA THR A 106 1.10 -5.83 24.30
C THR A 106 1.30 -6.21 22.84
N ARG A 107 0.74 -5.46 21.88
CA ARG A 107 0.84 -5.76 20.44
C ARG A 107 2.03 -5.13 19.74
N ILE A 108 2.63 -4.07 20.30
CA ILE A 108 3.94 -3.59 19.83
C ILE A 108 4.98 -4.58 20.35
N HIS A 109 5.11 -5.73 19.67
CA HIS A 109 6.36 -6.46 19.71
C HIS A 109 7.37 -5.57 19.00
N GLY A 110 8.14 -4.81 19.78
CA GLY A 110 9.19 -3.95 19.25
C GLY A 110 10.01 -4.77 18.26
N VAL A 111 9.99 -4.36 16.99
CA VAL A 111 10.93 -4.89 16.02
C VAL A 111 12.28 -4.42 16.52
N ALA A 112 13.05 -5.35 17.10
CA ALA A 112 14.44 -5.11 17.45
C ALA A 112 15.18 -4.91 16.13
N LEU A 113 15.24 -3.67 15.67
CA LEU A 113 16.16 -3.29 14.61
C LEU A 113 17.55 -3.49 15.21
N PRO A 114 18.38 -4.39 14.66
CA PRO A 114 19.77 -4.47 15.08
C PRO A 114 20.36 -3.08 14.86
N ALA A 115 20.82 -2.46 15.95
CA ALA A 115 21.54 -1.20 15.86
C ALA A 115 22.74 -1.43 14.94
N PRO A 116 22.92 -0.64 13.87
CA PRO A 116 24.13 -0.70 13.08
C PRO A 116 25.34 -0.50 13.99
N ASP A 117 26.39 -1.32 13.80
CA ASP A 117 27.62 -1.18 14.58
C ASP A 117 28.11 0.27 14.53
N GLY A 118 28.21 0.92 15.69
CA GLY A 118 28.69 2.29 15.82
C GLY A 118 27.63 3.38 16.01
N LEU A 119 26.33 3.07 16.08
CA LEU A 119 25.29 4.05 16.45
C LEU A 119 24.98 4.00 17.95
N GLY A 120 25.54 4.93 18.71
CA GLY A 120 25.10 5.21 20.08
C GLY A 120 23.73 5.89 20.06
N LEU A 121 22.74 5.33 20.77
CA LEU A 121 21.40 5.94 20.85
C LEU A 121 21.46 7.39 21.39
N LEU A 122 22.45 7.69 22.22
CA LEU A 122 22.70 9.03 22.78
C LEU A 122 23.11 10.06 21.72
N ASP A 123 23.78 9.65 20.64
CA ASP A 123 24.19 10.57 19.56
C ASP A 123 22.99 11.02 18.70
N LEU A 124 21.93 10.21 18.66
CA LEU A 124 20.69 10.51 17.91
C LEU A 124 19.77 11.51 18.63
N ILE A 125 19.85 11.60 19.96
CA ILE A 125 19.00 12.47 20.79
C ILE A 125 19.72 13.72 21.31
N ALA A 126 21.06 13.74 21.21
CA ALA A 126 21.89 14.88 21.60
C ALA A 126 21.43 16.25 21.06
N PRO A 127 21.01 16.43 19.79
CA PRO A 127 20.62 17.76 19.31
C PRO A 127 19.32 18.29 19.93
N GLN A 128 18.50 17.44 20.56
CA GLN A 128 17.23 17.85 21.18
C GLN A 128 17.38 18.29 22.65
N LEU A 129 18.54 18.01 23.27
CA LEU A 129 18.84 18.35 24.66
C LEU A 129 19.71 19.61 24.80
N ALA A 130 20.17 20.18 23.68
CA ALA A 130 21.00 21.39 23.67
C ALA A 130 20.20 22.70 23.55
N ALA A 131 18.87 22.63 23.61
CA ALA A 131 17.97 23.78 23.60
C ALA A 131 17.33 23.97 24.98
N GLU A 132 18.14 24.44 25.93
CA GLU A 132 17.68 25.22 27.10
C GLU A 132 18.38 26.58 27.10
#